data_AF-A0AA39Q0W7-F1
#
_entry.id   AF-A0AA39Q0W7-F1
#
_cell.length_a   1.000
_cell.length_b   1.000
_cell.length_c   1.000
_cell.angle_alpha   90.00
_cell.angle_beta   90.00
_cell.angle_gamma   90.00
#
_symmetry.space_group_name_H-M   'P 1'
#
loop_
_entity.id
_entity.type
_entity.pdbx_description
1 polymer ?
#
loop_
_entity_poly.entity_id
_entity_poly.type
_entity_poly.pdbx_seq_one_letter_code
_entity_poly.pdbx_strand_id
1 'polypeptide(L)' 'ILLIIQEDKISISSKSPEAQVIAGAIVAFQYNKDTRDRNGSDPLDSMVIPAITVFGTHPVFYKVHVTEQLNKVVAMG' A
#
# COMPACT_ATOMS: atom_id res chain seq x y z
N ILE A 1 -8.95 -7.55 4.45
CA ILE A 1 -7.51 -7.32 4.70
C ILE A 1 -6.78 -7.73 3.43
N LEU A 2 -6.00 -6.82 2.83
CA LEU A 2 -5.21 -7.11 1.64
C LEU A 2 -3.74 -7.11 2.08
N LEU A 3 -3.04 -8.23 1.88
CA LEU A 3 -1.60 -8.35 2.13
C LEU A 3 -0.88 -8.03 0.82
N ILE A 4 0.07 -7.10 0.87
CA ILE A 4 0.90 -6.77 -0.29
C ILE A 4 2.18 -7.59 -0.22
N ILE A 5 2.41 -8.41 -1.23
CA ILE A 5 3.65 -9.16 -1.41
C ILE A 5 4.36 -8.56 -2.61
N GLN A 6 5.49 -7.90 -2.36
CA GLN A 6 6.38 -7.40 -3.40
C GLN A 6 7.53 -8.41 -3.55
N GLU A 7 7.42 -9.29 -4.55
CA GLU A 7 8.52 -10.18 -4.91
C GLU A 7 9.68 -9.36 -5.52
N ASP A 8 10.92 -9.77 -5.24
CA ASP A 8 12.13 -9.18 -5.78
C ASP A 8 12.17 -9.41 -7.29
N LYS A 9 11.47 -8.56 -8.05
CA LYS A 9 11.64 -8.55 -9.50
C LYS A 9 13.00 -7.92 -9.73
N ILE A 10 14.00 -8.77 -9.97
CA ILE A 10 15.38 -8.45 -10.39
C ILE A 10 15.36 -7.73 -11.76
N SER A 11 14.60 -6.64 -11.86
CA SER A 11 14.69 -5.67 -12.93
C SER A 11 15.23 -4.42 -12.28
N ILE A 12 16.40 -4.05 -12.77
CA ILE A 12 17.23 -2.89 -12.47
C ILE A 12 16.40 -1.60 -12.63
N SER A 13 15.47 -1.37 -11.72
CA SER A 13 14.76 -0.11 -11.58
C SER A 13 15.18 0.43 -10.23
N SER A 14 15.86 1.56 -10.24
CA SER A 14 16.34 2.36 -9.13
C SER A 14 15.25 2.83 -8.13
N LYS A 15 14.09 2.18 -8.10
CA LYS A 15 13.00 2.48 -7.19
C LYS A 15 13.22 1.72 -5.89
N SER A 16 13.36 2.47 -4.80
CA SER A 16 13.46 1.93 -3.44
C SER A 16 12.31 0.91 -3.20
N PRO A 17 12.61 -0.30 -2.70
CA PRO A 17 11.60 -1.30 -2.33
C PRO A 17 10.51 -0.72 -1.41
N GLU A 18 10.90 0.18 -0.52
CA GLU A 18 10.00 0.92 0.37
C GLU A 18 9.00 1.77 -0.40
N ALA A 19 9.45 2.48 -1.45
CA ALA A 19 8.55 3.29 -2.28
C ALA A 19 7.49 2.43 -2.99
N GLN A 20 7.85 1.21 -3.43
CA GLN A 20 6.90 0.27 -4.04
C GLN A 20 5.88 -0.23 -3.01
N VAL A 21 6.35 -0.56 -1.80
CA VAL A 21 5.50 -0.98 -0.68
C VAL A 21 4.50 0.13 -0.30
N ILE A 22 4.96 1.37 -0.20
CA ILE A 22 4.12 2.53 0.13
C ILE A 22 3.07 2.76 -0.98
N ALA A 23 3.50 2.75 -2.25
CA ALA A 23 2.59 2.91 -3.38
C ALA A 23 1.52 1.81 -3.40
N GLY A 24 1.92 0.55 -3.23
CA GLY A 24 0.98 -0.57 -3.13
C GLY A 24 -0.01 -0.40 -1.99
N ALA A 25 0.44 0.06 -0.83
CA ALA A 25 -0.43 0.29 0.33
C ALA A 25 -1.47 1.37 0.04
N ILE A 26 -1.09 2.48 -0.60
CA ILE A 26 -2.03 3.53 -0.98
C ILE A 26 -3.06 2.99 -1.98
N VAL A 27 -2.64 2.25 -3.01
CA VAL A 27 -3.55 1.64 -3.99
C VAL A 27 -4.52 0.67 -3.32
N ALA A 28 -4.03 -0.16 -2.40
CA ALA A 28 -4.89 -1.08 -1.65
C ALA A 28 -5.89 -0.33 -0.75
N PHE A 29 -5.49 0.79 -0.15
CA PHE A 29 -6.40 1.66 0.60
C PHE A 29 -7.50 2.25 -0.28
N GLN A 30 -7.14 2.78 -1.46
CA GLN A 30 -8.07 3.33 -2.45
C GLN A 30 -9.08 2.27 -2.91
N TYR A 31 -8.60 1.09 -3.32
CA TYR A 31 -9.46 -0.01 -3.72
C TYR A 31 -10.45 -0.43 -2.62
N ASN A 32 -9.98 -0.51 -1.38
CA ASN A 32 -10.84 -0.85 -0.24
C ASN A 32 -11.88 0.24 0.00
N LYS A 33 -11.51 1.52 -0.10
CA LYS A 33 -12.42 2.66 0.05
C LYS A 33 -13.53 2.61 -1.00
N ASP A 34 -13.17 2.44 -2.27
CA ASP A 34 -14.14 2.36 -3.39
C ASP A 34 -15.09 1.16 -3.23
N THR A 35 -14.56 0.03 -2.77
CA THR A 35 -15.38 -1.17 -2.50
C THR A 35 -16.36 -0.93 -1.36
N ARG A 36 -15.95 -0.21 -0.30
CA ARG A 36 -16.82 0.14 0.82
C ARG A 36 -17.92 1.11 0.40
N ASP A 37 -17.59 2.11 -0.41
CA ASP A 37 -18.53 3.08 -0.93
C ASP A 37 -19.63 2.40 -1.77
N ARG A 38 -19.22 1.50 -2.67
CA ARG A 38 -20.16 0.67 -3.47
C ARG A 38 -21.06 -0.23 -2.62
N ASN A 39 -20.57 -0.66 -1.46
CA ASN A 39 -21.30 -1.52 -0.54
C ASN A 39 -22.10 -0.72 0.52
N GLY A 40 -22.13 0.61 0.44
CA GLY A 40 -22.80 1.47 1.41
C GLY A 40 -22.22 1.37 2.84
N SER A 41 -20.96 0.95 2.96
CA SER A 41 -20.27 0.84 4.24
C SER A 41 -19.62 2.17 4.62
N ASP A 42 -19.54 2.46 5.92
CA ASP A 42 -18.93 3.70 6.39
C ASP A 42 -17.48 3.87 5.89
N PRO A 43 -17.08 5.09 5.50
CA PRO A 43 -15.71 5.38 5.12
C PRO A 43 -14.75 5.13 6.29
N LEU A 44 -13.52 4.71 5.96
CA LEU A 44 -12.44 4.56 6.94
C LEU A 44 -11.46 5.72 6.80
N ASP A 45 -11.19 6.41 7.91
CA ASP A 45 -10.25 7.53 7.94
C ASP A 45 -8.78 7.08 7.89
N SER A 46 -8.52 5.82 8.27
CA SER A 46 -7.19 5.22 8.18
C SER A 46 -7.25 3.69 8.13
N MET A 47 -6.17 3.08 7.66
CA MET A 47 -5.98 1.64 7.64
C MET A 47 -4.50 1.29 7.78
N VAL A 48 -4.19 0.24 8.54
CA VAL A 48 -2.87 -0.37 8.52
C VAL A 48 -2.87 -1.49 7.50
N ILE A 49 -1.98 -1.40 6.52
CA ILE A 49 -1.82 -2.38 5.45
C ILE A 49 -0.48 -3.10 5.65
N PRO A 50 -0.52 -4.43 5.94
CA PRO A 50 0.70 -5.20 6.04
C PRO A 50 1.31 -5.40 4.65
N ALA A 51 2.63 -5.29 4.57
CA ALA A 51 3.36 -5.55 3.34
C ALA A 51 4.67 -6.30 3.62
N ILE A 52 5.10 -7.07 2.64
CA ILE A 52 6.36 -7.82 2.69
C ILE A 52 7.11 -7.52 1.41
N THR A 53 8.39 -7.19 1.53
CA THR A 53 9.33 -7.17 0.39
C THR A 53 10.50 -8.09 0.67
N VAL A 54 11.15 -8.59 -0.37
CA VAL A 54 12.39 -9.36 -0.24
C VAL A 54 13.51 -8.53 -0.86
N PHE A 55 14.58 -8.30 -0.11
CA PHE A 55 15.79 -7.68 -0.61
C PHE A 55 16.93 -8.69 -0.54
N GLY A 56 17.36 -9.21 -1.69
CA GLY A 56 18.29 -10.34 -1.74
C GLY A 56 17.64 -11.59 -1.14
N THR A 57 18.15 -12.08 -0.01
CA THR A 57 17.60 -13.25 0.72
C THR A 57 16.84 -12.88 1.99
N HIS A 58 16.73 -11.59 2.30
CA HIS A 58 16.14 -11.11 3.55
C HIS A 58 14.73 -10.56 3.32
N PRO A 59 13.68 -11.19 3.90
CA PRO A 59 12.35 -10.61 3.89
C PRO A 59 12.29 -9.44 4.90
N VAL A 60 11.71 -8.32 4.46
CA VAL A 60 11.41 -7.16 5.30
C VAL A 60 9.90 -6.99 5.38
N PHE A 61 9.39 -6.86 6.60
CA PHE A 61 7.97 -6.74 6.91
C PHE A 61 7.64 -5.30 7.29
N TYR A 62 6.57 -4.77 6.71
CA TYR A 62 6.09 -3.42 6.94
C TYR A 62 4.67 -3.42 7.52
N LYS A 63 4.40 -2.42 8.35
CA LYS A 63 3.04 -1.99 8.71
C LYS A 63 2.86 -0.57 8.17
N VAL A 64 2.28 -0.45 6.98
CA VAL A 64 2.07 0.86 6.37
C VAL A 64 0.76 1.44 6.89
N HIS A 65 0.86 2.55 7.63
CA HIS A 65 -0.32 3.27 8.09
C HIS A 65 -0.73 4.29 7.02
N VAL A 66 -1.84 4.02 6.33
CA VAL A 66 -2.40 4.90 5.31
C VAL A 66 -3.58 5.66 5.90
N THR A 67 -3.57 6.99 5.77
CA THR A 67 -4.67 7.85 6.19
C THR A 67 -5.39 8.42 4.98
N GLU A 68 -6.64 8.84 5.17
CA GLU A 68 -7.39 9.56 4.14
C GLU A 68 -6.70 10.86 3.74
N GLN A 69 -6.03 11.54 4.67
CA GLN A 69 -5.23 12.73 4.36
C GLN A 69 -4.06 12.39 3.43
N LEU A 70 -3.32 11.32 3.71
CA LEU A 70 -2.24 10.84 2.84
C LEU A 70 -2.77 10.50 1.44
N ASN A 71 -3.91 9.81 1.37
CA ASN A 71 -4.55 9.48 0.11
C ASN A 71 -4.93 10.73 -0.70
N LYS A 72 -5.53 11.74 -0.04
CA LYS A 72 -5.92 13.00 -0.67
C LYS A 72 -4.74 13.77 -1.24
N VAL A 73 -3.64 13.90 -0.49
CA VAL A 73 -2.45 14.62 -0.99
C VAL A 73 -1.81 13.88 -2.17
N VAL A 74 -1.75 12.55 -2.14
CA VAL A 74 -1.21 11.75 -3.25
C VAL A 74 -2.09 11.87 -4.50
N ALA A 75 -3.40 11.99 -4.34
CA ALA A 75 -4.33 12.20 -5.47
C ALA A 75 -4.22 13.60 -6.10
N MET A 76 -3.64 14.58 -5.40
CA MET A 76 -3.48 15.95 -5.90
C MET A 76 -2.24 16.16 -6.77
N GLY A 77 -1.26 15.24 -6.76
CA GLY A 77 0.02 15.33 -7.47
C GLY A 77 1.08 16.09 -6.68
#